data_AF-A0A5P3A7Q0-F1
#
_entry.id   AF-A0A5P3A7Q0-F1
#
_cell.length_a   1.000
_cell.length_b   1.000
_cell.length_c   1.000
_cell.angle_alpha   90.00
_cell.angle_beta   90.00
_cell.angle_gamma   90.00
#
_symmetry.space_group_name_H-M   'P 1'
#
loop_
_entity.id
_entity.type
_entity.pdbx_description
1 polymer ?
#
loop_
_entity_poly.entity_id
_entity_poly.type
_entity_poly.pdbx_seq_one_letter_code
_entity_poly.pdbx_strand_id
1 'polypeptide(L)'
;MTPDEIIRLRQDLPCTMPFNYYTDRESAWLLQALLPEAAPVRALRQGRLAKLLDRPLVKPLTAAGDGMIRRADLQVLAQADGTVRYDSLNSATLTALERAFDLPWLGFELSFSVWGNSNWHWAQTSRPGRNLVVQLNFPGDHAALLERTVGLQDRGKFECPQHPVRRTGRPTLAWARLDIDRNNGVALIEEIQSDWLRFVRYELDDLRDQRPRSRALRDTQAYEAALTARYEKVWPRAMLLAALMLLRDRLGIAEVYYHQPGPGAVLKHCRPPVSLYSAVPKAFCFEPTRDVPPFLRPKRRKHLSRLPKDKPLFWKMAF
;
A
#
# COMPACT_ATOMS: atom_id res chain seq x y z
N MET A 1 -8.23 8.84 -14.95
CA MET A 1 -9.58 8.43 -15.41
C MET A 1 -10.49 9.63 -15.67
N THR A 2 -11.49 9.49 -16.54
CA THR A 2 -12.58 10.45 -16.71
C THR A 2 -13.53 10.41 -15.50
N PRO A 3 -14.39 11.43 -15.29
CA PRO A 3 -15.40 11.38 -14.24
C PRO A 3 -16.31 10.14 -14.31
N ASP A 4 -16.77 9.77 -15.51
CA ASP A 4 -17.67 8.63 -15.70
C ASP A 4 -17.00 7.28 -15.44
N GLU A 5 -15.71 7.15 -15.79
CA GLU A 5 -14.90 5.97 -15.44
C GLU A 5 -14.82 5.80 -13.93
N ILE A 6 -14.61 6.90 -13.18
CA ILE A 6 -14.55 6.88 -11.72
C ILE A 6 -15.91 6.52 -11.10
N ILE A 7 -17.00 7.10 -11.59
CA ILE A 7 -18.34 6.80 -11.07
C ILE A 7 -18.66 5.32 -11.22
N ARG A 8 -18.44 4.76 -12.42
CA ARG A 8 -18.62 3.33 -12.68
C ARG A 8 -17.74 2.46 -11.79
N LEU A 9 -16.46 2.81 -11.66
CA LEU A 9 -15.53 2.09 -10.78
C LEU A 9 -15.99 2.12 -9.32
N ARG A 10 -16.53 3.24 -8.84
CA ARG A 10 -16.99 3.38 -7.46
C ARG A 10 -18.27 2.59 -7.18
N GLN A 11 -19.12 2.35 -8.17
CA GLN A 11 -20.33 1.52 -8.03
C GLN A 11 -20.00 0.05 -7.74
N ASP A 12 -18.87 -0.46 -8.26
CA ASP A 12 -18.43 -1.85 -8.05
C ASP A 12 -17.75 -2.09 -6.69
N LEU A 13 -17.50 -1.01 -5.93
CA LEU A 13 -16.78 -1.03 -4.66
C LEU A 13 -17.72 -0.74 -3.50
N PRO A 14 -17.65 -1.49 -2.39
CA PRO A 14 -18.42 -1.18 -1.20
C PRO A 14 -17.96 0.15 -0.58
N CYS A 15 -18.75 0.67 0.38
CA CYS A 15 -18.38 1.88 1.12
C CYS A 15 -17.08 1.67 1.92
N THR A 16 -16.96 0.51 2.58
CA THR A 16 -15.77 0.09 3.31
C THR A 16 -15.48 -1.40 3.07
N MET A 17 -14.24 -1.81 3.31
CA MET A 17 -13.81 -3.22 3.28
C MET A 17 -12.91 -3.51 4.48
N PRO A 18 -13.07 -4.64 5.18
CA PRO A 18 -12.09 -5.06 6.18
C PRO A 18 -10.73 -5.34 5.51
N PHE A 19 -9.64 -5.04 6.22
CA PHE A 19 -8.29 -5.39 5.79
C PHE A 19 -7.42 -5.71 7.00
N ASN A 20 -7.29 -6.99 7.32
CA ASN A 20 -6.44 -7.45 8.41
C ASN A 20 -4.99 -7.54 7.95
N TYR A 21 -4.08 -7.05 8.77
CA TYR A 21 -2.66 -7.11 8.43
C TYR A 21 -1.85 -7.57 9.63
N TYR A 22 -0.99 -8.55 9.41
CA TYR A 22 0.14 -8.88 10.26
C TYR A 22 1.42 -8.69 9.46
N THR A 23 2.51 -8.47 10.18
CA THR A 23 3.82 -8.22 9.57
C THR A 23 4.16 -9.33 8.57
N ASP A 24 4.56 -8.93 7.36
CA ASP A 24 5.03 -9.83 6.29
C ASP A 24 3.94 -10.59 5.50
N ARG A 25 2.65 -10.29 5.72
CA ARG A 25 1.52 -10.87 4.95
C ARG A 25 1.71 -10.80 3.43
N GLU A 26 2.25 -9.69 2.93
CA GLU A 26 2.51 -9.48 1.50
C GLU A 26 3.47 -10.49 0.90
N SER A 27 4.39 -11.08 1.68
CA SER A 27 5.31 -12.09 1.14
C SER A 27 4.54 -13.34 0.71
N ALA A 28 3.60 -13.80 1.54
CA ALA A 28 2.73 -14.91 1.22
C ALA A 28 1.78 -14.57 0.06
N TRP A 29 1.13 -13.39 0.11
CA TRP A 29 0.23 -12.96 -0.96
C TRP A 29 0.94 -12.80 -2.30
N LEU A 30 2.12 -12.20 -2.35
CA LEU A 30 2.90 -12.03 -3.59
C LEU A 30 3.31 -13.37 -4.20
N LEU A 31 3.77 -14.32 -3.38
CA LEU A 31 4.07 -15.66 -3.86
C LEU A 31 2.79 -16.34 -4.38
N GLN A 32 1.68 -16.27 -3.63
CA GLN A 32 0.42 -16.85 -4.07
C GLN A 32 -0.03 -16.25 -5.41
N ALA A 33 0.18 -14.94 -5.57
CA ALA A 33 -0.28 -14.18 -6.70
C ALA A 33 0.53 -14.43 -7.98
N LEU A 34 1.83 -14.66 -7.84
CA LEU A 34 2.80 -14.69 -8.95
C LEU A 34 3.31 -16.09 -9.29
N LEU A 35 3.06 -17.09 -8.44
CA LEU A 35 3.44 -18.46 -8.71
C LEU A 35 2.40 -19.16 -9.59
N PRO A 36 2.82 -20.13 -10.42
CA PRO A 36 1.91 -21.17 -10.92
C PRO A 36 1.36 -22.00 -9.73
N GLU A 37 0.53 -23.00 -10.00
CA GLU A 37 -0.12 -23.79 -8.94
C GLU A 37 0.88 -24.43 -7.96
N ALA A 38 2.03 -24.87 -8.46
CA ALA A 38 3.17 -25.30 -7.65
C ALA A 38 4.49 -24.96 -8.33
N ALA A 39 5.52 -24.64 -7.55
CA ALA A 39 6.86 -24.35 -8.05
C ALA A 39 7.97 -24.93 -7.15
N PRO A 40 9.08 -25.44 -7.72
CA PRO A 40 10.23 -25.88 -6.94
C PRO A 40 10.93 -24.71 -6.24
N VAL A 41 11.21 -24.83 -4.94
CA VAL A 41 11.94 -23.82 -4.15
C VAL A 41 13.26 -23.43 -4.82
N ARG A 42 13.99 -24.42 -5.37
CA ARG A 42 15.25 -24.18 -6.10
C ARG A 42 15.10 -23.22 -7.28
N ALA A 43 13.99 -23.33 -8.03
CA ALA A 43 13.73 -22.47 -9.19
C ALA A 43 13.38 -21.05 -8.72
N LEU A 44 12.60 -20.93 -7.64
CA LEU A 44 12.24 -19.64 -7.06
C LEU A 44 13.45 -18.88 -6.51
N ARG A 45 14.43 -19.60 -5.94
CA ARG A 45 15.70 -19.01 -5.45
C ARG A 45 16.54 -18.38 -6.57
N GLN A 46 16.34 -18.77 -7.82
CA GLN A 46 17.05 -18.21 -8.97
C GLN A 46 16.35 -16.98 -9.58
N GLY A 47 15.13 -16.66 -9.14
CA GLY A 47 14.30 -15.61 -9.72
C GLY A 47 14.09 -14.39 -8.81
N ARG A 48 13.26 -13.45 -9.29
CA ARG A 48 12.93 -12.20 -8.58
C ARG A 48 12.21 -12.39 -7.24
N LEU A 49 11.61 -13.56 -7.02
CA LEU A 49 10.87 -13.92 -5.81
C LEU A 49 11.75 -14.51 -4.70
N ALA A 50 13.04 -14.78 -4.96
CA ALA A 50 13.95 -15.45 -4.04
C ALA A 50 13.96 -14.82 -2.64
N LYS A 51 13.99 -13.48 -2.56
CA LYS A 51 14.00 -12.73 -1.29
C LYS A 51 12.76 -12.93 -0.43
N LEU A 52 11.64 -13.40 -1.00
CA LEU A 52 10.42 -13.67 -0.25
C LEU A 52 10.51 -15.00 0.52
N LEU A 53 11.34 -15.94 0.04
CA LEU A 53 11.43 -17.29 0.59
C LEU A 53 12.04 -17.31 1.99
N ASP A 54 12.99 -16.43 2.26
CA ASP A 54 13.70 -16.36 3.54
C ASP A 54 13.02 -15.41 4.54
N ARG A 55 11.85 -14.86 4.18
CA ARG A 55 11.06 -13.97 5.05
C ARG A 55 10.38 -14.77 6.18
N PRO A 56 10.21 -14.19 7.39
CA PRO A 56 9.76 -14.93 8.56
C PRO A 56 8.48 -15.75 8.37
N LEU A 57 7.52 -15.21 7.61
CA LEU A 57 6.23 -15.86 7.38
C LEU A 57 6.31 -17.04 6.41
N VAL A 58 7.19 -16.95 5.40
CA VAL A 58 7.29 -17.93 4.31
C VAL A 58 8.36 -18.99 4.59
N LYS A 59 9.44 -18.62 5.29
CA LYS A 59 10.59 -19.48 5.57
C LYS A 59 10.22 -20.85 6.14
N PRO A 60 9.28 -20.98 7.09
CA PRO A 60 8.86 -22.29 7.59
C PRO A 60 8.29 -23.21 6.50
N LEU A 61 7.52 -22.67 5.55
CA LEU A 61 6.98 -23.46 4.41
C LEU A 61 8.11 -24.03 3.55
N THR A 62 9.17 -23.25 3.35
CA THR A 62 10.32 -23.69 2.53
C THR A 62 11.22 -24.70 3.25
N ALA A 63 11.25 -24.68 4.58
CA ALA A 63 12.13 -25.52 5.40
C ALA A 63 11.52 -26.89 5.71
N ALA A 64 10.19 -26.95 5.82
CA ALA A 64 9.48 -28.16 6.21
C ALA A 64 8.91 -28.98 5.03
N GLY A 65 8.95 -28.44 3.82
CA GLY A 65 8.34 -29.04 2.64
C GLY A 65 9.22 -30.07 1.91
N ASP A 66 8.64 -30.66 0.88
CA ASP A 66 9.27 -31.57 -0.09
C ASP A 66 10.10 -30.83 -1.16
N GLY A 67 10.55 -29.61 -0.86
CA GLY A 67 11.22 -28.73 -1.82
C GLY A 67 10.30 -28.03 -2.82
N MET A 68 8.98 -28.13 -2.65
CA MET A 68 7.97 -27.42 -3.45
C MET A 68 7.22 -26.38 -2.61
N ILE A 69 6.79 -25.29 -3.25
CA ILE A 69 5.81 -24.35 -2.70
C ILE A 69 4.56 -24.44 -3.57
N ARG A 70 3.41 -24.66 -2.94
CA ARG A 70 2.11 -24.71 -3.62
C ARG A 70 1.31 -23.47 -3.29
N ARG A 71 0.47 -23.04 -4.23
CA ARG A 71 -0.42 -21.89 -4.04
C ARG A 71 -1.40 -22.10 -2.88
N ALA A 72 -1.87 -23.33 -2.70
CA ALA A 72 -2.73 -23.72 -1.59
C ALA A 72 -2.07 -23.50 -0.21
N ASP A 73 -0.78 -23.84 -0.07
CA ASP A 73 -0.02 -23.67 1.19
C ASP A 73 0.08 -22.18 1.60
N LEU A 74 0.15 -21.30 0.60
CA LEU A 74 0.24 -19.86 0.78
C LEU A 74 -1.12 -19.21 1.03
N GLN A 75 -2.22 -19.86 0.61
CA GLN A 75 -3.56 -19.27 0.67
C GLN A 75 -3.95 -18.88 2.08
N VAL A 76 -3.63 -19.74 3.05
CA VAL A 76 -3.95 -19.48 4.45
C VAL A 76 -3.23 -18.25 4.98
N LEU A 77 -1.98 -18.04 4.58
CA LEU A 77 -1.15 -16.90 4.96
C LEU A 77 -1.45 -15.64 4.14
N ALA A 78 -2.11 -15.76 3.00
CA ALA A 78 -2.41 -14.64 2.11
C ALA A 78 -3.83 -14.10 2.36
N GLN A 79 -4.79 -14.97 2.66
CA GLN A 79 -6.22 -14.66 2.76
C GLN A 79 -6.69 -14.54 4.22
N ALA A 80 -6.05 -13.66 4.99
CA ALA A 80 -6.39 -13.34 6.38
C ALA A 80 -7.82 -12.82 6.61
N ASP A 81 -8.53 -12.45 5.53
CA ASP A 81 -9.87 -11.84 5.56
C ASP A 81 -10.98 -12.81 5.08
N GLY A 82 -10.65 -14.08 4.83
CA GLY A 82 -11.56 -15.09 4.26
C GLY A 82 -11.63 -16.38 5.06
N THR A 83 -12.51 -17.30 4.64
CA THR A 83 -12.65 -18.62 5.26
C THR A 83 -11.45 -19.49 4.91
N VAL A 84 -10.61 -19.75 5.91
CA VAL A 84 -9.44 -20.62 5.76
C VAL A 84 -9.88 -22.08 5.74
N ARG A 85 -9.37 -22.87 4.79
CA ARG A 85 -9.48 -24.33 4.81
C ARG A 85 -8.12 -24.93 5.19
N TYR A 86 -8.07 -25.63 6.31
CA TYR A 86 -6.85 -26.23 6.87
C TYR A 86 -6.64 -27.69 6.41
N ASP A 87 -7.62 -28.26 5.71
CA ASP A 87 -7.75 -29.70 5.46
C ASP A 87 -6.59 -30.33 4.67
N SER A 88 -5.76 -29.50 4.02
CA SER A 88 -4.61 -29.94 3.22
C SER A 88 -3.24 -29.63 3.83
N LEU A 89 -3.17 -29.07 5.05
CA LEU A 89 -1.92 -28.60 5.61
C LEU A 89 -1.21 -29.68 6.44
N ASN A 90 0.08 -29.83 6.22
CA ASN A 90 0.91 -30.67 7.10
C ASN A 90 1.16 -29.96 8.45
N SER A 91 1.59 -30.74 9.45
CA SER A 91 1.79 -30.27 10.83
C SER A 91 2.79 -29.12 10.94
N ALA A 92 3.84 -29.09 10.11
CA ALA A 92 4.82 -28.00 10.16
C ALA A 92 4.27 -26.69 9.59
N THR A 93 3.42 -26.75 8.57
CA THR A 93 2.66 -25.59 8.07
C THR A 93 1.66 -25.10 9.11
N LEU A 94 1.00 -26.00 9.85
CA LEU A 94 0.13 -25.62 10.97
C LEU A 94 0.88 -24.89 12.08
N THR A 95 2.05 -25.38 12.52
CA THR A 95 2.88 -24.68 13.51
C THR A 95 3.41 -23.33 13.00
N ALA A 96 3.72 -23.23 11.71
CA ALA A 96 4.08 -21.95 11.09
C ALA A 96 2.92 -20.96 11.11
N LEU A 97 1.70 -21.45 10.92
CA LEU A 97 0.48 -20.66 11.00
C LEU A 97 0.20 -20.19 12.42
N GLU A 98 0.33 -21.05 13.43
CA GLU A 98 0.21 -20.66 14.83
C GLU A 98 1.12 -19.48 15.17
N ARG A 99 2.39 -19.53 14.72
CA ARG A 99 3.33 -18.40 14.89
C ARG A 99 2.91 -17.14 14.13
N ALA A 100 2.26 -17.26 12.97
CA ALA A 100 1.71 -16.12 12.24
C ALA A 100 0.52 -15.51 12.99
N PHE A 101 -0.31 -16.34 13.64
CA PHE A 101 -1.42 -15.90 14.48
C PHE A 101 -0.93 -15.25 15.79
N ASP A 102 0.25 -15.62 16.30
CA ASP A 102 0.89 -14.95 17.44
C ASP A 102 1.40 -13.52 17.11
N LEU A 103 1.57 -13.18 15.83
CA LEU A 103 1.96 -11.82 15.45
C LEU A 103 0.82 -10.83 15.72
N PRO A 104 1.09 -9.57 16.11
CA PRO A 104 0.03 -8.59 16.30
C PRO A 104 -0.79 -8.35 15.03
N TRP A 105 -2.09 -8.60 15.11
CA TRP A 105 -3.04 -8.33 14.05
C TRP A 105 -3.50 -6.86 14.08
N LEU A 106 -3.43 -6.22 12.93
CA LEU A 106 -3.95 -4.87 12.71
C LEU A 106 -5.19 -4.96 11.82
N GLY A 107 -6.38 -4.86 12.42
CA GLY A 107 -7.65 -4.86 11.71
C GLY A 107 -7.97 -3.50 11.09
N PHE A 108 -7.27 -3.13 10.02
CA PHE A 108 -7.53 -1.91 9.27
C PHE A 108 -8.88 -1.98 8.54
N GLU A 109 -9.34 -0.83 8.08
CA GLU A 109 -10.52 -0.72 7.21
C GLU A 109 -10.13 0.06 5.97
N LEU A 110 -10.42 -0.46 4.78
CA LEU A 110 -10.31 0.29 3.54
C LEU A 110 -11.56 1.10 3.30
N SER A 111 -11.38 2.32 2.84
CA SER A 111 -12.44 3.15 2.26
C SER A 111 -11.92 3.84 1.02
N PHE A 112 -12.79 4.57 0.33
CA PHE A 112 -12.48 5.05 -1.01
C PHE A 112 -12.93 6.50 -1.21
N SER A 113 -12.07 7.24 -1.89
CA SER A 113 -12.32 8.63 -2.28
C SER A 113 -11.81 8.86 -3.70
N VAL A 114 -11.72 10.12 -4.11
CA VAL A 114 -11.24 10.55 -5.42
C VAL A 114 -10.23 11.66 -5.26
N TRP A 115 -9.28 11.73 -6.19
CA TRP A 115 -8.31 12.82 -6.26
C TRP A 115 -8.13 13.29 -7.70
N GLY A 116 -7.90 14.58 -7.87
CA GLY A 116 -7.52 15.17 -9.15
C GLY A 116 -8.67 15.80 -9.92
N ASN A 117 -8.28 16.51 -10.97
CA ASN A 117 -9.16 17.26 -11.86
C ASN A 117 -8.46 17.47 -13.22
N SER A 118 -9.01 18.33 -14.08
CA SER A 118 -8.41 18.66 -15.38
C SER A 118 -7.06 19.36 -15.25
N ASN A 119 -6.84 20.14 -14.19
CA ASN A 119 -5.56 20.77 -13.86
C ASN A 119 -4.61 19.80 -13.14
N TRP A 120 -4.07 18.88 -13.94
CA TRP A 120 -3.15 17.84 -13.47
C TRP A 120 -1.88 18.37 -12.78
N HIS A 121 -1.41 19.57 -13.14
CA HIS A 121 -0.21 20.18 -12.54
C HIS A 121 -0.48 20.52 -11.07
N TRP A 122 -1.59 21.22 -10.81
CA TRP A 122 -2.02 21.54 -9.45
C TRP A 122 -2.38 20.28 -8.66
N ALA A 123 -3.10 19.35 -9.30
CA ALA A 123 -3.45 18.07 -8.71
C ALA A 123 -2.27 17.11 -8.55
N GLN A 124 -1.09 17.43 -9.08
CA GLN A 124 0.10 16.57 -9.06
C GLN A 124 -0.21 15.13 -9.54
N THR A 125 -0.90 14.99 -10.66
CA THR A 125 -1.25 13.71 -11.29
C THR A 125 -0.52 13.53 -12.61
N SER A 126 -0.27 12.27 -13.02
CA SER A 126 0.46 12.01 -14.26
C SER A 126 -0.35 12.29 -15.51
N ARG A 127 -1.68 12.45 -15.45
CA ARG A 127 -2.50 12.95 -16.56
C ARG A 127 -3.74 13.71 -16.05
N PRO A 128 -4.37 14.56 -16.90
CA PRO A 128 -5.66 15.17 -16.58
C PRO A 128 -6.73 14.13 -16.26
N GLY A 129 -7.57 14.46 -15.28
CA GLY A 129 -8.68 13.63 -14.83
C GLY A 129 -8.57 13.29 -13.34
N ARG A 130 -9.14 12.15 -12.97
CA ARG A 130 -9.25 11.70 -11.58
C ARG A 130 -8.56 10.36 -11.36
N ASN A 131 -8.08 10.15 -10.14
CA ASN A 131 -7.61 8.88 -9.60
C ASN A 131 -8.64 8.34 -8.60
N LEU A 132 -8.75 7.02 -8.51
CA LEU A 132 -9.36 6.37 -7.35
C LEU A 132 -8.38 6.52 -6.19
N VAL A 133 -8.87 6.91 -5.02
CA VAL A 133 -8.08 6.92 -3.80
C VAL A 133 -8.52 5.76 -2.93
N VAL A 134 -7.57 4.91 -2.56
CA VAL A 134 -7.76 3.89 -1.51
C VAL A 134 -7.23 4.45 -0.22
N GLN A 135 -8.05 4.46 0.82
CA GLN A 135 -7.72 4.97 2.14
C GLN A 135 -7.55 3.79 3.09
N LEU A 136 -6.35 3.60 3.64
CA LEU A 136 -6.09 2.67 4.73
C LEU A 136 -6.41 3.39 6.04
N ASN A 137 -7.56 3.07 6.63
CA ASN A 137 -8.01 3.66 7.88
C ASN A 137 -7.50 2.87 9.08
N PHE A 138 -7.25 3.57 10.18
CA PHE A 138 -6.67 2.98 11.39
C PHE A 138 -7.45 1.76 11.90
N PRO A 139 -6.79 0.86 12.65
CA PRO A 139 -7.47 -0.19 13.41
C PRO A 139 -8.39 0.40 14.49
N GLY A 140 -9.34 -0.40 14.97
CA GLY A 140 -10.39 0.05 15.90
C GLY A 140 -9.86 0.62 17.23
N ASP A 141 -8.73 0.12 17.71
CA ASP A 141 -8.13 0.54 18.98
C ASP A 141 -7.38 1.88 18.91
N HIS A 142 -7.14 2.41 17.71
CA HIS A 142 -6.54 3.73 17.54
C HIS A 142 -7.41 4.84 18.14
N ALA A 143 -8.74 4.72 18.08
CA ALA A 143 -9.64 5.73 18.66
C ALA A 143 -9.41 5.89 20.17
N ALA A 144 -9.22 4.77 20.88
CA ALA A 144 -8.91 4.77 22.31
C ALA A 144 -7.53 5.37 22.59
N LEU A 145 -6.53 5.08 21.74
CA LEU A 145 -5.21 5.70 21.84
C LEU A 145 -5.31 7.22 21.68
N LEU A 146 -5.97 7.69 20.63
CA LEU A 146 -6.15 9.12 20.34
C LEU A 146 -6.87 9.83 21.49
N GLU A 147 -7.98 9.26 21.98
CA GLU A 147 -8.75 9.82 23.10
C GLU A 147 -7.91 9.94 24.38
N ARG A 148 -7.17 8.89 24.73
CA ARG A 148 -6.36 8.85 25.95
C ARG A 148 -5.19 9.85 25.92
N THR A 149 -4.64 10.16 24.75
CA THR A 149 -3.47 11.03 24.64
C THR A 149 -3.84 12.45 24.26
N VAL A 150 -4.48 12.67 23.12
CA VAL A 150 -4.71 14.02 22.56
C VAL A 150 -6.19 14.44 22.63
N GLY A 151 -7.11 13.47 22.66
CA GLY A 151 -8.55 13.69 22.63
C GLY A 151 -9.14 13.61 21.21
N LEU A 152 -10.31 13.02 21.07
CA LEU A 152 -10.96 12.79 19.77
C LEU A 152 -11.35 14.09 19.05
N GLN A 153 -11.70 15.14 19.80
CA GLN A 153 -12.02 16.46 19.25
C GLN A 153 -10.84 17.08 18.47
N ASP A 154 -9.62 16.68 18.81
CA ASP A 154 -8.39 17.22 18.24
C ASP A 154 -7.93 16.47 16.98
N ARG A 155 -8.69 15.46 16.51
CA ARG A 155 -8.37 14.72 15.27
C ARG A 155 -8.11 15.62 14.07
N GLY A 156 -8.78 16.78 14.01
CA GLY A 156 -8.67 17.73 12.90
C GLY A 156 -7.26 18.27 12.70
N LYS A 157 -6.43 18.30 13.76
CA LYS A 157 -5.01 18.70 13.70
C LYS A 157 -4.18 17.80 12.80
N PHE A 158 -4.61 16.55 12.63
CA PHE A 158 -3.88 15.53 11.89
C PHE A 158 -4.50 15.22 10.51
N GLU A 159 -5.46 16.03 10.05
CA GLU A 159 -6.19 15.83 8.81
C GLU A 159 -6.22 17.09 7.92
N CYS A 160 -5.81 17.00 6.65
CA CYS A 160 -5.90 18.12 5.71
C CYS A 160 -7.22 18.11 4.92
N PRO A 161 -8.12 19.11 5.04
CA PRO A 161 -9.45 19.14 4.37
C PRO A 161 -9.40 19.00 2.86
N GLN A 162 -8.31 19.49 2.27
CA GLN A 162 -8.09 19.44 0.84
C GLN A 162 -7.57 18.07 0.38
N HIS A 163 -7.15 17.20 1.30
CA HIS A 163 -6.63 15.86 1.02
C HIS A 163 -7.74 14.81 1.06
N PRO A 164 -7.57 13.66 0.37
CA PRO A 164 -8.60 12.64 0.28
C PRO A 164 -8.57 11.76 1.53
N VAL A 165 -8.82 12.35 2.69
CA VAL A 165 -8.87 11.69 4.01
C VAL A 165 -10.32 11.51 4.45
N ARG A 166 -10.57 10.45 5.23
CA ARG A 166 -11.91 10.12 5.70
C ARG A 166 -12.29 10.96 6.92
N ARG A 167 -13.42 11.68 6.81
CA ARG A 167 -13.88 12.63 7.83
C ARG A 167 -14.82 12.03 8.88
N THR A 168 -15.43 10.88 8.59
CA THR A 168 -16.38 10.20 9.48
C THR A 168 -15.97 8.75 9.70
N GLY A 169 -16.13 8.22 10.91
CA GLY A 169 -15.65 6.87 11.26
C GLY A 169 -14.15 6.83 11.54
N ARG A 170 -13.51 5.70 11.21
CA ARG A 170 -12.07 5.48 11.44
C ARG A 170 -11.23 6.45 10.59
N PRO A 171 -10.30 7.24 11.17
CA PRO A 171 -9.48 8.17 10.41
C PRO A 171 -8.50 7.45 9.45
N THR A 172 -8.07 8.17 8.43
CA THR A 172 -7.12 7.65 7.43
C THR A 172 -5.68 7.70 7.96
N LEU A 173 -5.04 6.54 8.11
CA LEU A 173 -3.61 6.44 8.42
C LEU A 173 -2.78 6.76 7.18
N ALA A 174 -3.13 6.13 6.05
CA ALA A 174 -2.43 6.27 4.78
C ALA A 174 -3.39 6.17 3.61
N TRP A 175 -2.98 6.62 2.43
CA TRP A 175 -3.77 6.49 1.21
C TRP A 175 -2.89 6.26 -0.02
N ALA A 176 -3.49 5.68 -1.06
CA ALA A 176 -2.87 5.45 -2.36
C ALA A 176 -3.72 6.05 -3.48
N ARG A 177 -3.09 6.72 -4.45
CA ARG A 177 -3.73 7.24 -5.67
C ARG A 177 -3.52 6.27 -6.82
N LEU A 178 -4.62 5.81 -7.43
CA LEU A 178 -4.63 4.82 -8.51
C LEU A 178 -5.21 5.42 -9.79
N ASP A 179 -4.46 5.40 -10.89
CA ASP A 179 -4.98 5.65 -12.25
C ASP A 179 -5.17 4.30 -12.95
N ILE A 180 -6.41 3.98 -13.31
CA ILE A 180 -6.80 2.64 -13.71
C ILE A 180 -7.36 2.71 -15.13
N ASP A 181 -6.93 1.77 -15.96
CA ASP A 181 -7.47 1.49 -17.28
C ASP A 181 -7.95 0.03 -17.29
N ARG A 182 -9.22 -0.16 -16.93
CA ARG A 182 -9.82 -1.51 -16.84
C ARG A 182 -9.86 -2.20 -18.20
N ASN A 183 -10.04 -1.46 -19.28
CA ASN A 183 -10.18 -2.03 -20.62
C ASN A 183 -8.89 -2.74 -21.05
N ASN A 184 -7.74 -2.20 -20.67
CA ASN A 184 -6.43 -2.80 -20.95
C ASN A 184 -5.88 -3.63 -19.78
N GLY A 185 -6.61 -3.72 -18.65
CA GLY A 185 -6.14 -4.43 -17.46
C GLY A 185 -4.86 -3.82 -16.85
N VAL A 186 -4.67 -2.49 -16.96
CA VAL A 186 -3.46 -1.80 -16.49
C VAL A 186 -3.80 -0.75 -15.44
N ALA A 187 -2.97 -0.62 -14.41
CA ALA A 187 -3.04 0.50 -13.46
C ALA A 187 -1.68 1.14 -13.20
N LEU A 188 -1.69 2.41 -12.79
CA LEU A 188 -0.56 3.15 -12.25
C LEU A 188 -0.87 3.55 -10.82
N ILE A 189 -0.03 3.09 -9.89
CA ILE A 189 0.04 3.64 -8.53
C ILE A 189 0.83 4.94 -8.62
N GLU A 190 0.10 6.05 -8.56
CA GLU A 190 0.65 7.40 -8.68
C GLU A 190 1.49 7.77 -7.44
N GLU A 191 0.99 7.36 -6.26
CA GLU A 191 1.56 7.69 -4.95
C GLU A 191 0.94 6.83 -3.85
N ILE A 192 1.73 6.57 -2.80
CA ILE A 192 1.25 6.22 -1.46
C ILE A 192 1.79 7.25 -0.46
N GLN A 193 0.99 7.61 0.55
CA GLN A 193 1.35 8.65 1.52
C GLN A 193 0.63 8.42 2.87
N SER A 194 1.24 8.92 3.95
CA SER A 194 0.59 9.07 5.25
C SER A 194 0.63 10.55 5.67
N ASP A 195 -0.51 11.22 5.58
CA ASP A 195 -0.65 12.58 6.11
C ASP A 195 -0.65 12.61 7.62
N TRP A 196 -1.32 11.63 8.24
CA TRP A 196 -1.50 11.58 9.67
C TRP A 196 -0.17 11.60 10.42
N LEU A 197 0.74 10.67 10.09
CA LEU A 197 2.06 10.61 10.72
C LEU A 197 2.89 11.88 10.47
N ARG A 198 2.74 12.49 9.30
CA ARG A 198 3.43 13.73 8.94
C ARG A 198 2.92 14.92 9.75
N PHE A 199 1.60 15.05 9.90
CA PHE A 199 1.00 16.16 10.64
C PHE A 199 1.12 16.03 12.15
N VAL A 200 1.13 14.81 12.70
CA VAL A 200 1.51 14.60 14.11
C VAL A 200 2.92 15.13 14.39
N ARG A 201 3.86 14.93 13.47
CA ARG A 201 5.24 15.46 13.60
C ARG A 201 5.30 16.97 13.46
N TYR A 202 4.53 17.57 12.54
CA TYR A 202 4.43 19.03 12.44
C TYR A 202 3.85 19.65 13.71
N GLU A 203 2.77 19.09 14.26
CA GLU A 203 2.20 19.55 15.54
C GLU A 203 3.23 19.45 16.68
N LEU A 204 4.05 18.39 16.70
CA LEU A 204 5.13 18.28 17.68
C LEU A 204 6.17 19.37 17.54
N ASP A 205 6.61 19.67 16.33
CA ASP A 205 7.61 20.70 16.07
C ASP A 205 7.04 22.09 16.44
N ASP A 206 5.79 22.38 16.05
CA ASP A 206 5.09 23.61 16.43
C ASP A 206 4.94 23.75 17.96
N LEU A 207 4.57 22.67 18.66
CA LEU A 207 4.43 22.67 20.12
C LEU A 207 5.78 22.82 20.84
N ARG A 208 6.87 22.26 20.29
CA ARG A 208 8.22 22.44 20.83
C ARG A 208 8.66 23.90 20.75
N ASP A 209 8.38 24.54 19.63
CA ASP A 209 8.81 25.92 19.38
C ASP A 209 7.95 26.92 20.17
N GLN A 210 6.63 26.74 20.18
CA GLN A 210 5.70 27.71 20.76
C GLN A 210 5.41 27.47 22.24
N ARG A 211 5.42 26.21 22.69
CA ARG A 211 4.92 25.79 24.01
C ARG A 211 5.73 24.63 24.62
N PRO A 212 7.07 24.78 24.79
CA PRO A 212 7.99 23.69 25.13
C PRO A 212 7.75 23.01 26.48
N ARG A 213 6.97 23.61 27.38
CA ARG A 213 6.64 23.04 28.71
C ARG A 213 5.16 22.64 28.84
N SER A 214 4.40 22.68 27.75
CA SER A 214 2.97 22.39 27.78
C SER A 214 2.68 20.92 28.03
N ARG A 215 1.53 20.66 28.64
CA ARG A 215 0.97 19.30 28.71
C ARG A 215 0.69 18.75 27.31
N ALA A 216 0.15 19.58 26.40
CA ALA A 216 -0.11 19.22 25.02
C ALA A 216 1.14 18.66 24.31
N LEU A 217 2.32 19.26 24.49
CA LEU A 217 3.55 18.72 23.93
C LEU A 217 3.85 17.29 24.44
N ARG A 218 3.79 17.07 25.75
CA ARG A 218 4.05 15.76 26.37
C ARG A 218 3.05 14.70 25.88
N ASP A 219 1.78 15.07 25.80
CA ASP A 219 0.70 14.19 25.39
C ASP A 219 0.82 13.82 23.89
N THR A 220 1.12 14.80 23.02
CA THR A 220 1.40 14.55 21.60
C THR A 220 2.68 13.74 21.40
N GLN A 221 3.71 13.91 22.24
CA GLN A 221 4.94 13.11 22.20
C GLN A 221 4.64 11.64 22.52
N ALA A 222 3.85 11.38 23.55
CA ALA A 222 3.41 10.02 23.89
C ALA A 222 2.58 9.40 22.77
N TYR A 223 1.73 10.19 22.12
CA TYR A 223 0.93 9.76 20.98
C TYR A 223 1.80 9.41 19.77
N GLU A 224 2.73 10.27 19.37
CA GLU A 224 3.65 10.01 18.26
C GLU A 224 4.51 8.78 18.51
N ALA A 225 5.05 8.61 19.72
CA ALA A 225 5.84 7.44 20.08
C ALA A 225 5.02 6.14 19.94
N ALA A 226 3.75 6.16 20.38
CA ALA A 226 2.85 5.02 20.24
C ALA A 226 2.51 4.72 18.76
N LEU A 227 2.27 5.76 17.94
CA LEU A 227 2.03 5.60 16.51
C LEU A 227 3.26 5.05 15.79
N THR A 228 4.44 5.59 16.10
CA THR A 228 5.71 5.19 15.50
C THR A 228 6.04 3.73 15.83
N ALA A 229 5.91 3.33 17.10
CA ALA A 229 6.13 1.96 17.53
C ALA A 229 5.23 0.96 16.80
N ARG A 230 3.98 1.35 16.52
CA ARG A 230 2.96 0.44 15.99
C ARG A 230 2.84 0.44 14.46
N TYR A 231 2.93 1.60 13.83
CA TYR A 231 2.50 1.78 12.44
C TYR A 231 3.61 2.21 11.49
N GLU A 232 4.67 2.90 11.94
CA GLU A 232 5.64 3.52 11.03
C GLU A 232 6.29 2.52 10.06
N LYS A 233 6.69 1.36 10.58
CA LYS A 233 7.31 0.30 9.76
C LYS A 233 6.31 -0.51 8.94
N VAL A 234 5.04 -0.49 9.34
CA VAL A 234 4.00 -1.38 8.80
C VAL A 234 3.20 -0.71 7.69
N TRP A 235 2.82 0.57 7.87
CA TRP A 235 1.89 1.24 6.97
C TRP A 235 2.30 1.24 5.48
N PRO A 236 3.59 1.39 5.08
CA PRO A 236 3.93 1.44 3.66
C PRO A 236 3.65 0.10 2.98
N ARG A 237 3.93 -1.01 3.68
CA ARG A 237 3.72 -2.38 3.20
C ARG A 237 2.24 -2.71 3.22
N ALA A 238 1.54 -2.39 4.31
CA ALA A 238 0.09 -2.59 4.42
C ALA A 238 -0.68 -1.81 3.32
N MET A 239 -0.32 -0.54 3.07
CA MET A 239 -0.97 0.29 2.05
C MET A 239 -0.70 -0.23 0.64
N LEU A 240 0.54 -0.60 0.31
CA LEU A 240 0.84 -1.16 -1.02
C LEU A 240 0.18 -2.53 -1.22
N LEU A 241 0.18 -3.40 -0.21
CA LEU A 241 -0.53 -4.68 -0.26
C LEU A 241 -2.03 -4.46 -0.51
N ALA A 242 -2.68 -3.59 0.27
CA ALA A 242 -4.10 -3.27 0.10
C ALA A 242 -4.41 -2.75 -1.31
N ALA A 243 -3.55 -1.88 -1.86
CA ALA A 243 -3.70 -1.38 -3.22
C ALA A 243 -3.57 -2.50 -4.26
N LEU A 244 -2.59 -3.40 -4.12
CA LEU A 244 -2.37 -4.50 -5.06
C LEU A 244 -3.48 -5.55 -4.99
N MET A 245 -3.93 -5.91 -3.79
CA MET A 245 -5.08 -6.80 -3.59
C MET A 245 -6.34 -6.23 -4.24
N LEU A 246 -6.62 -4.93 -4.05
CA LEU A 246 -7.73 -4.29 -4.72
C LEU A 246 -7.59 -4.35 -6.25
N LEU A 247 -6.43 -3.96 -6.78
CA LEU A 247 -6.19 -3.92 -8.22
C LEU A 247 -6.31 -5.30 -8.85
N ARG A 248 -5.62 -6.30 -8.30
CA ARG A 248 -5.58 -7.67 -8.85
C ARG A 248 -6.87 -8.43 -8.55
N ASP A 249 -7.17 -8.63 -7.26
CA ASP A 249 -8.14 -9.62 -6.83
C ASP A 249 -9.59 -9.10 -6.98
N ARG A 250 -9.79 -7.78 -6.87
CA ARG A 250 -11.13 -7.17 -6.99
C ARG A 250 -11.39 -6.54 -8.36
N LEU A 251 -10.38 -5.91 -8.98
CA LEU A 251 -10.55 -5.16 -10.23
C LEU A 251 -10.02 -5.88 -11.46
N GLY A 252 -9.35 -7.04 -11.31
CA GLY A 252 -8.87 -7.86 -12.43
C GLY A 252 -7.73 -7.20 -13.21
N ILE A 253 -6.94 -6.34 -12.57
CA ILE A 253 -5.79 -5.68 -13.21
C ILE A 253 -4.63 -6.67 -13.32
N ALA A 254 -4.15 -6.87 -14.54
CA ALA A 254 -3.06 -7.79 -14.87
C ALA A 254 -1.68 -7.14 -14.74
N GLU A 255 -1.58 -5.84 -15.04
CA GLU A 255 -0.31 -5.11 -14.97
C GLU A 255 -0.42 -3.85 -14.09
N VAL A 256 0.50 -3.72 -13.14
CA VAL A 256 0.59 -2.56 -12.26
C VAL A 256 1.92 -1.86 -12.45
N TYR A 257 1.85 -0.56 -12.69
CA TYR A 257 2.98 0.35 -12.76
C TYR A 257 3.07 1.17 -11.47
N TYR A 258 4.29 1.56 -11.09
CA TYR A 258 4.55 2.48 -9.97
C TYR A 258 5.67 3.44 -10.40
N HIS A 259 5.59 4.73 -10.05
CA HIS A 259 6.63 5.70 -10.45
C HIS A 259 8.01 5.42 -9.87
N GLN A 260 9.05 5.64 -10.68
CA GLN A 260 10.40 5.88 -10.16
C GLN A 260 10.51 7.32 -9.61
N PRO A 261 11.39 7.61 -8.64
CA PRO A 261 11.46 8.92 -7.99
C PRO A 261 11.69 10.09 -8.96
N GLY A 262 12.72 10.00 -9.81
CA GLY A 262 13.09 11.07 -10.75
C GLY A 262 12.06 11.28 -11.88
N PRO A 263 11.76 10.26 -12.69
CA PRO A 263 10.72 10.32 -13.71
C PRO A 263 9.35 10.74 -13.16
N GLY A 264 8.96 10.20 -11.99
CA GLY A 264 7.71 10.55 -11.33
C GLY A 264 7.64 12.01 -10.91
N ALA A 265 8.75 12.59 -10.45
CA ALA A 265 8.81 14.01 -10.12
C ALA A 265 8.53 14.91 -11.33
N VAL A 266 9.06 14.54 -12.50
CA VAL A 266 8.82 15.26 -13.77
C VAL A 266 7.37 15.08 -14.23
N LEU A 267 6.85 13.85 -14.21
CA LEU A 267 5.53 13.53 -14.73
C LEU A 267 4.39 14.08 -13.87
N LYS A 268 4.60 14.19 -12.55
CA LYS A 268 3.61 14.67 -11.58
C LYS A 268 3.85 16.11 -11.11
N HIS A 269 4.96 16.73 -11.52
CA HIS A 269 5.35 18.06 -11.07
C HIS A 269 5.39 18.18 -9.53
N CYS A 270 6.00 17.19 -8.86
CA CYS A 270 6.16 17.18 -7.40
C CYS A 270 7.48 16.53 -6.99
N ARG A 271 7.85 16.61 -5.72
CA ARG A 271 9.06 15.94 -5.18
C ARG A 271 8.65 14.92 -4.13
N PRO A 272 8.31 13.68 -4.54
CA PRO A 272 7.89 12.67 -3.59
C PRO A 272 9.07 12.14 -2.74
N PRO A 273 8.81 11.58 -1.54
CA PRO A 273 9.84 10.96 -0.71
C PRO A 273 10.52 9.79 -1.45
N VAL A 274 11.83 9.86 -1.66
CA VAL A 274 12.58 8.89 -2.49
C VAL A 274 12.45 7.46 -1.97
N SER A 275 12.41 7.26 -0.65
CA SER A 275 12.34 5.92 -0.03
C SER A 275 11.05 5.17 -0.40
N LEU A 276 9.90 5.84 -0.39
CA LEU A 276 8.59 5.26 -0.77
C LEU A 276 8.53 4.87 -2.25
N TYR A 277 9.33 5.52 -3.08
CA TYR A 277 9.34 5.31 -4.54
C TYR A 277 10.49 4.42 -5.00
N SER A 278 11.27 3.86 -4.08
CA SER A 278 12.41 2.99 -4.41
C SER A 278 12.44 1.72 -3.58
N ALA A 279 12.43 1.82 -2.25
CA ALA A 279 12.54 0.66 -1.38
C ALA A 279 11.26 -0.19 -1.36
N VAL A 280 10.10 0.47 -1.30
CA VAL A 280 8.80 -0.22 -1.17
C VAL A 280 8.46 -1.04 -2.42
N PRO A 281 8.50 -0.51 -3.66
CA PRO A 281 8.25 -1.32 -4.86
C PRO A 281 9.26 -2.47 -5.02
N LYS A 282 10.54 -2.22 -4.72
CA LYS A 282 11.57 -3.28 -4.73
C LYS A 282 11.24 -4.39 -3.73
N ALA A 283 10.81 -4.07 -2.50
CA ALA A 283 10.44 -5.07 -1.51
C ALA A 283 9.28 -5.97 -2.01
N PHE A 284 8.38 -5.40 -2.82
CA PHE A 284 7.24 -6.09 -3.44
C PHE A 284 7.57 -6.80 -4.76
N CYS A 285 8.85 -6.92 -5.15
CA CYS A 285 9.25 -7.60 -6.39
C CYS A 285 8.81 -6.90 -7.69
N PHE A 286 8.53 -5.60 -7.65
CA PHE A 286 8.46 -4.83 -8.87
C PHE A 286 9.81 -4.80 -9.57
N GLU A 287 9.77 -4.81 -10.89
CA GLU A 287 10.95 -4.74 -11.75
C GLU A 287 11.08 -3.35 -12.38
N PRO A 288 12.29 -2.80 -12.49
CA PRO A 288 12.48 -1.54 -13.18
C PRO A 288 12.17 -1.71 -14.67
N THR A 289 11.37 -0.82 -15.25
CA THR A 289 11.03 -0.86 -16.68
C THR A 289 11.08 0.52 -17.31
N ARG A 290 11.21 0.53 -18.63
CA ARG A 290 11.02 1.70 -19.48
C ARG A 290 9.67 1.72 -20.17
N ASP A 291 8.91 0.63 -20.05
CA ASP A 291 7.54 0.57 -20.53
C ASP A 291 6.73 1.65 -19.85
N VAL A 292 5.94 2.34 -20.66
CA VAL A 292 5.07 3.42 -20.22
C VAL A 292 3.65 2.87 -20.20
N PRO A 293 2.85 3.11 -19.14
CA PRO A 293 1.44 2.75 -19.12
C PRO A 293 0.74 3.21 -20.42
N PRO A 294 0.02 2.33 -21.14
CA PRO A 294 -0.53 2.64 -22.46
C PRO A 294 -1.39 3.92 -22.47
N PHE A 295 -2.21 4.11 -21.43
CA PHE A 295 -3.07 5.28 -21.28
C PHE A 295 -2.33 6.61 -21.02
N LEU A 296 -1.05 6.55 -20.65
CA LEU A 296 -0.21 7.72 -20.36
C LEU A 296 0.57 8.18 -21.59
N ARG A 297 1.00 7.23 -22.45
CA ARG A 297 1.89 7.48 -23.59
C ARG A 297 1.34 8.57 -24.55
N PRO A 298 0.08 8.53 -25.02
CA PRO A 298 -0.45 9.56 -25.92
C PRO A 298 -0.48 10.95 -25.28
N LYS A 299 -0.85 11.00 -23.99
CA LYS A 299 -1.06 12.27 -23.25
C LYS A 299 0.26 12.92 -22.82
N ARG A 300 1.37 12.18 -22.79
CA ARG A 300 2.66 12.63 -22.22
C ARG A 300 3.86 12.54 -23.14
N ARG A 301 3.67 12.35 -24.44
CA ARG A 301 4.76 12.20 -25.42
C ARG A 301 5.91 13.21 -25.24
N LYS A 302 5.61 14.52 -25.11
CA LYS A 302 6.61 15.60 -24.91
C LYS A 302 7.36 15.52 -23.58
N HIS A 303 6.71 15.07 -22.52
CA HIS A 303 7.36 14.93 -21.20
C HIS A 303 8.25 13.69 -21.20
N LEU A 304 7.75 12.58 -21.74
CA LEU A 304 8.49 11.33 -21.87
C LEU A 304 9.75 11.49 -22.73
N SER A 305 9.71 12.32 -23.78
CA SER A 305 10.88 12.59 -24.62
C SER A 305 12.01 13.37 -23.93
N ARG A 306 11.72 14.02 -22.79
CA ARG A 306 12.70 14.76 -21.98
C ARG A 306 13.31 13.92 -20.86
N LEU A 307 12.80 12.71 -20.66
CA LEU A 307 13.31 11.80 -19.63
C LEU A 307 14.57 11.07 -20.15
N PRO A 308 15.47 10.65 -19.24
CA PRO A 308 16.67 9.91 -19.62
C PRO A 308 16.35 8.67 -20.46
N LYS A 309 17.14 8.46 -21.52
CA LYS A 309 16.93 7.37 -22.49
C LYS A 309 17.64 6.08 -22.09
N ASP A 310 18.29 6.03 -20.95
CA ASP A 310 19.14 4.93 -20.48
C ASP A 310 18.68 4.40 -19.11
N LYS A 311 17.68 5.07 -18.49
CA LYS A 311 17.21 4.75 -17.14
C LYS A 311 15.76 4.23 -17.15
N PRO A 312 15.39 3.35 -16.20
CA PRO A 312 14.01 2.95 -16.01
C PRO A 312 13.14 4.16 -15.63
N LEU A 313 11.93 4.17 -16.17
CA LEU A 313 10.94 5.22 -15.94
C LEU A 313 9.94 4.84 -14.85
N PHE A 314 9.62 3.55 -14.77
CA PHE A 314 8.65 2.99 -13.85
C PHE A 314 9.20 1.73 -13.17
N TRP A 315 8.50 1.33 -12.14
CA TRP A 315 8.45 -0.03 -11.63
C TRP A 315 7.26 -0.71 -12.28
N LYS A 316 7.37 -1.98 -12.67
CA LYS A 316 6.28 -2.79 -13.22
C LYS A 316 6.16 -4.13 -12.48
N MET A 317 4.92 -4.56 -12.30
CA MET A 317 4.55 -5.89 -11.83
C MET A 317 3.48 -6.43 -12.77
N ALA A 318 3.73 -7.62 -13.31
CA ALA A 318 2.74 -8.42 -14.02
C ALA A 318 2.35 -9.62 -13.13
N PHE A 319 1.07 -9.95 -13.11
CA PHE A 319 0.48 -11.09 -12.40
C PHE A 319 0.32 -12.32 -13.30
#